data_AF-A0A673HIN4-F1
#
_entry.id   AF-A0A673HIN4-F1
#
_cell.length_a   1.000
_cell.length_b   1.000
_cell.length_c   1.000
_cell.angle_alpha   90.00
_cell.angle_beta   90.00
_cell.angle_gamma   90.00
#
_symmetry.space_group_name_H-M   'P 1'
#
loop_
_entity.id
_entity.type
_entity.pdbx_description
1 polymer ?
#
loop_
_entity_poly.entity_id
_entity_poly.type
_entity_poly.pdbx_seq_one_letter_code
_entity_poly.pdbx_strand_id
1 'polypeptide(L)' 'MNVKCSQSVRVCVFLSLLVSDTYIPSCDEDGFYRRLQCDKSRGECWCVDQHGGELMGSRIHGNPDCQVHFHSKRAVVSLK' A
#
# COMPACT_ATOMS: atom_id res chain seq x y z
N MET A 1 6.21 15.93 -10.96
CA MET A 1 6.90 15.59 -9.71
C MET A 1 6.28 14.32 -9.16
N ASN A 2 7.06 13.25 -8.94
CA ASN A 2 6.52 12.00 -8.34
C ASN A 2 6.43 12.16 -6.83
N VAL A 3 5.22 12.07 -6.27
CA VAL A 3 5.02 12.11 -4.81
C VAL A 3 5.57 10.82 -4.23
N LYS A 4 6.64 10.93 -3.43
CA LYS A 4 7.26 9.79 -2.73
C LYS A 4 6.44 9.40 -1.50
N CYS A 5 6.44 8.12 -1.15
CA CYS A 5 5.81 7.61 0.08
C CYS A 5 6.28 8.38 1.32
N SER A 6 7.58 8.73 1.38
CA SER A 6 8.14 9.50 2.50
C SER A 6 7.49 10.89 2.68
N GLN A 7 6.99 11.50 1.61
CA GLN A 7 6.25 12.78 1.71
C GLN A 7 4.87 12.54 2.31
N SER A 8 4.18 11.49 1.87
CA SER A 8 2.89 11.07 2.44
C SER A 8 3.00 10.73 3.93
N VAL A 9 4.08 10.07 4.35
CA VAL A 9 4.33 9.75 5.78
C VAL A 9 4.58 11.02 6.59
N ARG A 10 5.40 11.97 6.10
CA ARG A 10 5.64 13.24 6.81
C ARG A 10 4.34 13.99 7.10
N VAL A 11 3.46 14.04 6.10
CA VAL A 11 2.14 14.66 6.22
C VAL A 11 1.28 13.89 7.24
N CYS A 12 1.18 12.57 7.11
CA CYS A 12 0.41 11.74 8.06
C CYS A 12 0.89 11.84 9.50
N VAL A 13 2.21 11.84 9.75
CA VAL A 13 2.75 11.95 11.11
C VAL A 13 2.41 13.31 11.72
N PHE A 14 2.50 14.41 10.94
CA PHE A 14 2.04 15.72 11.40
C PHE A 14 0.54 15.73 11.74
N LEU A 15 -0.29 15.05 10.95
CA LEU A 15 -1.75 14.99 11.12
C LEU A 15 -2.21 14.02 12.22
N SER A 16 -1.43 12.98 12.54
CA SER A 16 -1.79 11.94 13.51
C SER A 16 -1.96 12.44 14.96
N LEU A 17 -1.52 13.67 15.26
CA LEU A 17 -1.78 14.33 16.55
C LEU A 17 -3.23 14.82 16.70
N LEU A 18 -3.96 14.95 15.60
CA LEU A 18 -5.31 15.51 15.54
C LEU A 18 -6.38 14.47 15.16
N VAL A 19 -5.97 13.40 14.47
CA VAL A 19 -6.88 12.37 13.96
C VAL A 19 -6.38 10.99 14.36
N SER A 20 -7.12 10.33 15.26
CA SER A 20 -7.01 8.89 15.49
C SER A 20 -7.59 8.17 14.27
N ASP A 21 -7.05 7.00 13.92
CA ASP A 21 -7.53 6.18 12.78
C ASP A 21 -7.04 6.61 11.38
N THR A 22 -5.80 7.11 11.28
CA THR A 22 -5.18 7.42 9.98
C THR A 22 -4.28 6.28 9.51
N TYR A 23 -4.49 5.82 8.28
CA TYR A 23 -3.57 4.90 7.61
C TYR A 23 -2.23 5.59 7.31
N ILE A 24 -1.15 5.06 7.87
CA ILE A 24 0.21 5.51 7.61
C ILE A 24 0.87 4.52 6.63
N PRO A 25 1.24 4.94 5.41
CA PRO A 25 1.83 4.04 4.44
C PRO A 25 3.23 3.59 4.85
N SER A 26 3.59 2.36 4.49
CA SER A 26 4.93 1.81 4.71
C SER A 26 5.83 2.12 3.52
N CYS A 27 7.00 2.71 3.76
CA CYS A 27 7.95 3.08 2.72
C CYS A 27 9.20 2.20 2.76
N ASP A 28 9.84 1.99 1.61
CA ASP A 28 11.18 1.41 1.52
C ASP A 28 12.27 2.45 1.80
N GLU A 29 13.53 2.01 1.75
CA GLU A 29 14.71 2.85 2.03
C GLU A 29 14.90 3.96 0.98
N ASP A 30 14.44 3.74 -0.26
CA ASP A 30 14.48 4.71 -1.35
C ASP A 30 13.34 5.77 -1.25
N GLY A 31 12.41 5.54 -0.33
CA GLY A 31 11.26 6.40 -0.04
C GLY A 31 10.05 6.15 -0.94
N PHE A 32 9.98 5.01 -1.62
CA PHE A 32 8.83 4.54 -2.38
C PHE A 32 7.91 3.68 -1.51
N TYR A 33 6.71 3.38 -2.01
CA TYR A 33 5.77 2.54 -1.28
C TYR A 33 6.27 1.09 -1.27
N ARG A 34 6.32 0.46 -0.08
CA ARG A 34 6.51 -0.99 0.01
C ARG A 34 5.34 -1.68 -0.66
N ARG A 35 5.60 -2.80 -1.34
CA ARG A 35 4.55 -3.55 -2.04
C ARG A 35 3.40 -3.96 -1.14
N LEU A 36 3.69 -4.40 0.09
CA LEU A 36 2.68 -4.71 1.07
C LEU A 36 2.33 -3.46 1.87
N GLN A 37 1.06 -3.09 1.87
CA GLN A 37 0.50 -2.02 2.70
C GLN A 37 -0.53 -2.60 3.64
N CYS A 38 -0.56 -2.09 4.87
CA CYS A 38 -1.48 -2.55 5.89
C CYS A 38 -2.08 -1.36 6.62
N ASP A 39 -3.41 -1.30 6.62
CA ASP A 39 -4.18 -0.43 7.50
C ASP A 39 -4.44 -1.16 8.81
N LYS A 40 -3.70 -0.77 9.85
CA LYS A 40 -3.80 -1.37 11.17
C LYS A 40 -5.10 -1.03 11.88
N SER A 41 -5.75 0.10 11.55
CA SER A 41 -7.00 0.46 12.21
C SER A 41 -8.16 -0.38 11.68
N ARG A 42 -8.12 -0.69 10.38
CA ARG A 42 -9.10 -1.57 9.71
C ARG A 42 -8.74 -3.06 9.74
N GLY A 43 -7.49 -3.39 10.05
CA GLY A 43 -6.97 -4.76 10.00
C GLY A 43 -6.96 -5.34 8.58
N GLU A 44 -6.79 -4.48 7.57
CA GLU A 44 -6.76 -4.85 6.16
C GLU A 44 -5.34 -4.65 5.60
N CYS A 45 -4.88 -5.54 4.75
CA CYS A 45 -3.65 -5.34 3.97
C CYS A 45 -3.92 -5.55 2.48
N TRP A 46 -3.15 -4.86 1.63
CA TRP A 46 -3.24 -4.94 0.18
C TRP A 46 -1.86 -4.77 -0.47
N CYS A 47 -1.78 -5.14 -1.74
CA CYS A 47 -0.58 -4.93 -2.54
C CYS A 47 -0.65 -3.61 -3.29
N VAL A 48 0.45 -2.88 -3.37
CA VAL A 48 0.61 -1.64 -4.14
C VAL A 48 1.82 -1.70 -5.06
N ASP A 49 1.84 -0.82 -6.07
CA ASP A 49 3.05 -0.50 -6.81
C ASP A 49 3.94 0.53 -6.08
N GLN A 50 5.11 0.83 -6.63
CA GLN A 50 6.08 1.76 -6.03
C GLN A 50 5.53 3.20 -5.85
N HIS A 51 4.46 3.56 -6.55
CA HIS A 51 3.80 4.86 -6.48
C HIS A 51 2.58 4.84 -5.55
N GLY A 52 2.28 3.70 -4.92
CA GLY A 52 1.15 3.55 -3.99
C GLY A 52 -0.16 3.16 -4.66
N GLY A 53 -0.15 2.79 -5.94
CA GLY A 53 -1.33 2.30 -6.65
C GLY A 53 -1.71 0.90 -6.18
N GLU A 54 -2.90 0.75 -5.59
CA GLU A 54 -3.42 -0.55 -5.15
C GLU A 54 -3.65 -1.51 -6.33
N LEU A 55 -3.20 -2.75 -6.15
CA LEU A 55 -3.52 -3.85 -7.06
C LEU A 55 -4.95 -4.33 -6.75
N MET A 56 -5.84 -4.19 -7.73
CA MET A 56 -7.24 -4.58 -7.58
C MET A 56 -7.37 -6.04 -7.11
N GLY A 57 -8.23 -6.25 -6.11
CA GLY A 57 -8.50 -7.57 -5.54
C GLY A 57 -7.43 -8.10 -4.58
N SER A 58 -6.40 -7.32 -4.26
CA SER A 58 -5.37 -7.74 -3.29
C SER A 58 -5.69 -7.41 -1.83
N ARG A 59 -6.73 -6.60 -1.58
CA ARG A 59 -7.14 -6.17 -0.23
C ARG A 59 -7.87 -7.27 0.52
N ILE A 60 -7.28 -7.71 1.64
CA ILE A 60 -7.79 -8.78 2.50
C ILE A 60 -7.58 -8.46 3.98
N HIS A 61 -8.35 -9.11 4.86
CA HIS A 61 -8.04 -9.17 6.29
C HIS A 61 -6.99 -10.26 6.52
N GLY A 62 -5.72 -9.85 6.71
CA GLY A 62 -4.59 -10.77 6.83
C GLY A 62 -3.39 -10.30 6.03
N ASN A 63 -2.51 -11.24 5.64
CA ASN A 63 -1.28 -10.94 4.91
C ASN A 63 -1.35 -11.44 3.46
N PRO A 64 -1.56 -10.58 2.44
CA PRO A 64 -1.58 -10.99 1.04
C PRO A 64 -0.17 -11.30 0.51
N ASP A 65 -0.07 -12.27 -0.40
CA ASP A 65 1.18 -12.59 -1.09
C ASP A 65 1.43 -11.63 -2.27
N CYS A 66 2.17 -10.55 -2.01
CA CYS A 66 2.50 -9.54 -3.01
C CYS A 66 3.61 -9.92 -4.00
N GLN A 67 4.13 -11.16 -3.93
CA GLN A 67 5.18 -11.65 -4.84
C GLN A 67 4.57 -12.29 -6.09
N VAL A 68 3.46 -12.99 -5.95
CA VAL A 68 2.75 -13.68 -7.05
C VAL A 68 2.05 -12.69 -7.99
N HIS A 69 1.60 -11.54 -7.46
CA HIS A 69 0.92 -10.52 -8.27
C HIS A 69 1.81 -9.85 -9.33
N PHE A 70 3.15 -9.92 -9.20
CA PHE A 70 4.08 -9.36 -10.19
C PHE A 70 4.35 -10.29 -11.37
N HIS A 71 4.33 -11.61 -11.17
CA HIS A 71 4.30 -12.58 -12.28
C HIS A 71 2.92 -12.65 -12.95
N SER A 72 1.90 -12.11 -12.27
CA SER A 72 0.50 -12.10 -12.67
C SER A 72 -0.01 -10.73 -13.16
N LYS A 73 0.85 -9.86 -13.71
CA LYS A 73 0.35 -8.90 -14.72
C LYS A 73 -0.29 -9.62 -15.94
N ARG A 74 -0.17 -10.96 -16.00
CA ARG A 74 -0.81 -11.85 -16.96
C ARG A 74 -2.03 -12.62 -16.46
N ALA A 75 -2.40 -12.62 -15.18
CA ALA A 75 -3.55 -13.43 -14.70
C ALA A 75 -4.69 -12.65 -14.01
N VAL A 76 -4.61 -11.32 -13.89
CA VAL A 76 -5.77 -10.49 -13.47
C VAL A 76 -6.46 -9.78 -14.66
N VAL A 77 -6.07 -10.10 -15.90
CA VAL A 77 -6.90 -9.93 -17.10
C VAL A 77 -7.17 -11.30 -17.72
N SER A 78 -7.55 -12.28 -16.90
CA SER A 78 -8.20 -13.50 -17.37
C SER A 78 -9.64 -13.47 -16.90
N LEU A 79 -10.39 -12.50 -17.41
CA LEU A 79 -11.83 -12.63 -17.57
C LEU A 79 -12.09 -13.85 -18.46
N LYS A 80 -12.48 -14.96 -17.82
CA LYS A 80 -13.50 -15.87 -18.31
C LYS A 80 -14.44 -16.15 -17.15
#